data_AF-A0A1C6RK30-F1
#
_entry.id   AF-A0A1C6RK30-F1
#
_cell.length_a   1.000
_cell.length_b   1.000
_cell.length_c   1.000
_cell.angle_alpha   90.00
_cell.angle_beta   90.00
_cell.angle_gamma   90.00
#
_symmetry.space_group_name_H-M   'P 1'
#
loop_
_entity.id
_entity.type
_entity.pdbx_description
1 polymer ?
#
loop_
_entity_poly.entity_id
_entity_poly.type
_entity_poly.pdbx_seq_one_letter_code
_entity_poly.pdbx_strand_id
1 'polypeptide(L)'
;MAHWRPGEDGPATLRAYLETLELPDGVSLDTDKKGALGLGMAAWVKAWAQGLRGETTPDGHPYTLDAVAALSGNLTTKPTVGNYWREVAPPLPPPPDHVVHWRPGGDGPVTLRAYLETVELPDRVSLDPDKKGRLGLGMAAWVKAWAQGLRGETTPYGHPYTQGAVVTLSGNLIIKSTVGRYWREAAPLPEPPDHVAHWRPGEDGPATLQGSP
;
A
#
# COMPACT_ATOMS: atom_id res chain seq x y z
N MET A 1 24.68 5.01 -21.43
CA MET A 1 23.80 4.35 -20.45
C MET A 1 22.97 3.34 -21.23
N ALA A 2 23.18 2.05 -21.01
CA ALA A 2 22.50 1.00 -21.77
C ALA A 2 21.05 0.88 -21.29
N HIS A 3 20.09 1.17 -22.16
CA HIS A 3 18.67 0.93 -21.91
C HIS A 3 18.43 -0.56 -22.16
N TRP A 4 18.44 -1.37 -21.09
CA TRP A 4 18.12 -2.79 -21.19
C TRP A 4 16.66 -2.94 -21.61
N ARG A 5 16.41 -3.74 -22.66
CA ARG A 5 15.07 -4.18 -23.09
C ARG A 5 15.05 -5.72 -23.04
N PRO A 6 14.00 -6.36 -22.51
CA PRO A 6 13.82 -7.78 -22.72
C PRO A 6 13.64 -8.02 -24.23
N GLY A 7 14.30 -9.05 -24.77
CA GLY A 7 14.13 -9.48 -26.16
C GLY A 7 12.78 -10.15 -26.40
N GLU A 8 12.52 -10.48 -27.67
CA GLU A 8 11.32 -11.19 -28.20
C GLU A 8 10.94 -12.47 -27.40
N ASP A 9 11.92 -13.12 -26.74
CA ASP A 9 11.73 -14.31 -25.87
C ASP A 9 11.78 -13.99 -24.35
N GLY A 10 11.43 -12.76 -23.98
CA GLY A 10 11.43 -12.31 -22.58
C GLY A 10 10.30 -12.94 -21.74
N PRO A 11 10.42 -12.95 -20.40
CA PRO A 11 9.35 -13.44 -19.54
C PRO A 11 8.04 -12.68 -19.80
N ALA A 12 6.92 -13.39 -19.93
CA ALA A 12 5.63 -12.75 -20.23
C ALA A 12 4.95 -12.10 -18.99
N THR A 13 5.44 -12.41 -17.78
CA THR A 13 4.89 -11.90 -16.52
C THR A 13 6.00 -11.47 -15.57
N LEU A 14 5.69 -10.55 -14.65
CA LEU A 14 6.60 -10.13 -13.59
C LEU A 14 7.06 -11.34 -12.77
N ARG A 15 6.17 -12.29 -12.49
CA ARG A 15 6.53 -13.53 -11.81
C ARG A 15 7.60 -14.31 -12.57
N ALA A 16 7.37 -14.57 -13.85
CA ALA A 16 8.35 -15.30 -14.67
C ALA A 16 9.69 -14.55 -14.72
N TYR A 17 9.68 -13.22 -14.73
CA TYR A 17 10.90 -12.42 -14.64
C TYR A 17 11.62 -12.60 -13.30
N LEU A 18 10.89 -12.50 -12.19
CA LEU A 18 11.46 -12.66 -10.84
C LEU A 18 11.99 -14.08 -10.59
N GLU A 19 11.42 -15.10 -11.23
CA GLU A 19 11.92 -16.48 -11.18
C GLU A 19 13.30 -16.64 -11.84
N THR A 20 13.73 -15.69 -12.69
CA THR A 20 15.08 -15.68 -13.29
C THR A 20 16.14 -14.98 -12.44
N LEU A 21 15.72 -14.29 -11.38
CA LEU A 21 16.62 -13.49 -10.54
C LEU A 21 17.00 -14.24 -9.28
N GLU A 22 18.23 -14.02 -8.82
CA GLU A 22 18.59 -14.33 -7.43
C GLU A 22 17.93 -13.31 -6.51
N LEU A 23 16.93 -13.75 -5.75
CA LEU A 23 16.17 -12.89 -4.84
C LEU A 23 16.95 -12.67 -3.53
N PRO A 24 17.00 -11.42 -3.00
CA PRO A 24 17.68 -11.15 -1.74
C PRO A 24 16.90 -11.69 -0.54
N ASP A 25 17.59 -11.79 0.60
CA ASP A 25 16.98 -12.22 1.86
C ASP A 25 15.73 -11.40 2.21
N GLY A 26 14.65 -12.10 2.57
CA GLY A 26 13.36 -11.49 2.89
C GLY A 26 12.45 -11.21 1.68
N VAL A 27 12.91 -11.53 0.46
CA VAL A 27 12.12 -11.47 -0.78
C VAL A 27 11.98 -12.89 -1.33
N SER A 28 10.76 -13.42 -1.38
CA SER A 28 10.48 -14.74 -1.96
C SER A 28 9.16 -14.75 -2.70
N LEU A 29 9.09 -15.52 -3.78
CA LEU A 29 7.87 -15.82 -4.53
C LEU A 29 6.99 -16.86 -3.81
N ASP A 30 7.52 -17.50 -2.76
CA ASP A 30 6.76 -18.41 -1.92
C ASP A 30 5.64 -17.66 -1.22
N THR A 31 4.47 -18.29 -1.25
CA THR A 31 3.29 -17.78 -0.56
C THR A 31 3.11 -18.50 0.77
N ASP A 32 2.53 -17.81 1.74
CA ASP A 32 2.14 -18.44 2.99
C ASP A 32 1.01 -19.46 2.77
N LYS A 33 0.60 -20.16 3.84
CA LYS A 33 -0.49 -21.15 3.78
C LYS A 33 -1.85 -20.59 3.30
N LYS A 34 -1.97 -19.27 3.19
CA LYS A 34 -3.16 -18.55 2.72
C LYS A 34 -2.96 -17.96 1.31
N GLY A 35 -1.83 -18.24 0.66
CA GLY A 35 -1.52 -17.73 -0.68
C GLY A 35 -1.00 -16.29 -0.68
N ALA A 36 -0.63 -15.71 0.47
CA ALA A 36 -0.13 -14.34 0.56
C ALA A 36 1.40 -14.28 0.40
N LEU A 37 1.88 -13.31 -0.38
CA LEU A 37 3.31 -13.03 -0.53
C LEU A 37 3.93 -12.53 0.79
N GLY A 38 5.21 -12.86 0.99
CA GLY A 38 6.03 -12.24 2.03
C GLY A 38 6.13 -10.72 1.85
N LEU A 39 6.40 -10.00 2.95
CA LEU A 39 6.38 -8.52 2.94
C LEU A 39 7.36 -7.91 1.92
N GLY A 40 8.55 -8.48 1.76
CA GLY A 40 9.54 -7.99 0.79
C GLY A 40 9.05 -8.12 -0.65
N MET A 41 8.52 -9.28 -1.03
CA MET A 41 7.96 -9.49 -2.37
C MET A 41 6.71 -8.64 -2.61
N ALA A 42 5.85 -8.49 -1.61
CA ALA A 42 4.70 -7.61 -1.70
C ALA A 42 5.10 -6.14 -1.91
N ALA A 43 6.22 -5.68 -1.32
CA ALA A 43 6.77 -4.35 -1.56
C ALA A 43 7.28 -4.19 -2.99
N TRP A 44 7.98 -5.20 -3.53
CA TRP A 44 8.47 -5.18 -4.91
C TRP A 44 7.33 -5.10 -5.92
N VAL A 45 6.32 -5.97 -5.77
CA VAL A 45 5.12 -5.98 -6.63
C VAL A 45 4.35 -4.67 -6.52
N LYS A 46 4.27 -4.08 -5.32
CA LYS A 46 3.63 -2.78 -5.10
C LYS A 46 4.36 -1.66 -5.84
N ALA A 47 5.67 -1.53 -5.68
CA ALA A 47 6.46 -0.48 -6.32
C ALA A 47 6.41 -0.59 -7.85
N TRP A 48 6.55 -1.81 -8.38
CA TRP A 48 6.37 -2.09 -9.81
C TRP A 48 4.99 -1.66 -10.30
N ALA A 49 3.92 -2.08 -9.60
CA ALA A 49 2.57 -1.71 -9.96
C ALA A 49 2.39 -0.18 -9.93
N GLN A 50 2.91 0.51 -8.90
CA GLN A 50 2.85 1.97 -8.82
C GLN A 50 3.58 2.66 -9.97
N GLY A 51 4.72 2.13 -10.41
CA GLY A 51 5.47 2.62 -11.55
C GLY A 51 4.75 2.48 -12.90
N LEU A 52 3.69 1.66 -12.98
CA LEU A 52 2.84 1.53 -14.17
C LEU A 52 1.70 2.55 -14.22
N ARG A 53 1.51 3.32 -13.15
CA ARG A 53 0.40 4.27 -13.08
C ARG A 53 0.67 5.48 -13.99
N GLY A 54 -0.18 5.66 -14.98
CA GLY A 54 -0.06 6.77 -15.94
C GLY A 54 0.91 6.49 -17.09
N GLU A 55 1.53 5.31 -17.10
CA GLU A 55 2.33 4.81 -18.22
C GLU A 55 1.44 4.19 -19.29
N THR A 56 1.98 4.10 -20.51
CA THR A 56 1.34 3.45 -21.65
C THR A 56 2.06 2.16 -22.04
N THR A 57 1.31 1.19 -22.56
CA THR A 57 1.82 0.00 -23.23
C THR A 57 2.63 0.39 -24.47
N PRO A 58 3.45 -0.53 -25.02
CA PRO A 58 4.14 -0.31 -26.30
C PRO A 58 3.20 0.14 -27.43
N ASP A 59 1.96 -0.34 -27.44
CA ASP A 59 0.91 0.03 -28.40
C ASP A 59 0.27 1.41 -28.15
N GLY A 60 0.73 2.14 -27.14
CA GLY A 60 0.26 3.48 -26.81
C GLY A 60 -1.02 3.54 -25.96
N HIS A 61 -1.54 2.41 -25.48
CA HIS A 61 -2.70 2.37 -24.60
C HIS A 61 -2.29 2.52 -23.13
N PRO A 62 -3.03 3.26 -22.28
CA PRO A 62 -2.70 3.34 -20.87
C PRO A 62 -2.80 1.97 -20.21
N TYR A 63 -1.87 1.66 -19.29
CA TYR A 63 -2.01 0.46 -18.47
C TYR A 63 -3.33 0.52 -17.69
N THR A 64 -4.07 -0.59 -17.69
CA THR A 64 -5.31 -0.74 -16.91
C THR A 64 -5.06 -1.58 -15.66
N LEU A 65 -5.94 -1.47 -14.66
CA LEU A 65 -5.83 -2.30 -13.45
C LEU A 65 -5.86 -3.80 -13.76
N ASP A 66 -6.64 -4.21 -14.76
CA ASP A 66 -6.69 -5.60 -15.24
C ASP A 66 -5.38 -6.00 -15.92
N ALA A 67 -4.84 -5.14 -16.79
CA ALA A 67 -3.56 -5.40 -17.45
C ALA A 67 -2.42 -5.59 -16.44
N VAL A 68 -2.31 -4.70 -15.45
CA VAL A 68 -1.28 -4.83 -14.40
C VAL A 68 -1.48 -6.08 -13.55
N ALA A 69 -2.73 -6.44 -13.21
CA ALA A 69 -2.99 -7.68 -12.48
C ALA A 69 -2.59 -8.92 -13.30
N ALA A 70 -2.93 -8.96 -14.59
CA ALA A 70 -2.54 -10.04 -15.49
C ALA A 70 -1.01 -10.14 -15.65
N LEU A 71 -0.34 -9.01 -15.90
CA LEU A 71 1.11 -8.93 -16.04
C LEU A 71 1.86 -9.35 -14.77
N SER A 72 1.21 -9.27 -13.60
CA SER A 72 1.83 -9.70 -12.36
C SER A 72 2.07 -11.22 -12.28
N GLY A 73 1.39 -12.04 -13.08
CA GLY A 73 1.53 -13.49 -13.03
C GLY A 73 1.04 -14.11 -11.71
N ASN A 74 -0.12 -13.62 -11.22
CA ASN A 74 -0.73 -13.99 -9.93
C ASN A 74 -0.04 -13.44 -8.67
N LEU A 75 0.87 -12.47 -8.80
CA LEU A 75 1.49 -11.81 -7.66
C LEU A 75 0.61 -10.73 -7.02
N THR A 76 -0.37 -10.21 -7.74
CA THR A 76 -1.36 -9.27 -7.19
C THR A 76 -2.71 -9.42 -7.88
N THR A 77 -3.72 -8.72 -7.38
CA THR A 77 -5.08 -8.72 -7.93
C THR A 77 -5.48 -7.31 -8.33
N LYS A 78 -6.43 -7.19 -9.28
CA LYS A 78 -6.97 -5.90 -9.73
C LYS A 78 -7.39 -4.96 -8.58
N PRO A 79 -8.14 -5.41 -7.55
CA PRO A 79 -8.47 -4.55 -6.41
C PRO A 79 -7.24 -4.04 -5.66
N THR A 80 -6.21 -4.88 -5.53
CA THR A 80 -4.95 -4.53 -4.88
C THR A 80 -4.15 -3.52 -5.71
N VAL A 81 -4.04 -3.70 -7.03
CA VAL A 81 -3.45 -2.68 -7.93
C VAL A 81 -4.18 -1.35 -7.81
N GLY A 82 -5.51 -1.38 -7.80
CA GLY A 82 -6.33 -0.18 -7.61
C GLY A 82 -6.07 0.51 -6.27
N ASN A 83 -5.74 -0.24 -5.22
CA ASN A 83 -5.29 0.34 -3.95
C ASN A 83 -3.90 0.95 -4.08
N TYR A 84 -2.94 0.25 -4.69
CA TYR A 84 -1.57 0.74 -4.88
C TYR A 84 -1.51 2.06 -5.65
N TRP A 85 -2.27 2.17 -6.74
CA TRP A 85 -2.32 3.39 -7.56
C TRP A 85 -2.97 4.56 -6.84
N ARG A 86 -3.92 4.26 -5.97
CA ARG A 86 -4.59 5.26 -5.16
C ARG A 86 -3.69 5.81 -4.07
N GLU A 87 -2.74 5.03 -3.57
CA GLU A 87 -1.74 5.50 -2.60
C GLU A 87 -0.74 6.51 -3.18
N VAL A 88 -0.48 6.46 -4.49
CA VAL A 88 0.40 7.41 -5.21
C VAL A 88 -0.40 8.45 -6.02
N ALA A 89 -1.72 8.50 -5.84
CA ALA A 89 -2.57 9.56 -6.38
C ALA A 89 -2.16 10.93 -5.82
N PRO A 90 -2.60 12.07 -6.43
CA PRO A 90 -2.23 13.39 -5.96
C PRO A 90 -2.30 13.45 -4.43
N PRO A 91 -1.24 13.97 -3.78
CA PRO A 91 -1.00 13.72 -2.37
C PRO A 91 -2.22 14.11 -1.55
N LEU A 92 -2.68 13.17 -0.73
CA LEU A 92 -3.65 13.47 0.30
C LEU A 92 -3.04 14.52 1.24
N PRO A 93 -3.83 15.44 1.79
CA PRO A 93 -3.30 16.40 2.76
C PRO A 93 -2.61 15.62 3.89
N PRO A 94 -1.34 15.91 4.19
CA PRO A 94 -0.62 15.21 5.25
C PRO A 94 -1.32 15.48 6.59
N PRO A 95 -1.33 14.52 7.52
CA PRO A 95 -1.85 14.78 8.85
C PRO A 95 -1.00 15.86 9.53
N PRO A 96 -1.63 16.87 10.14
CA PRO A 96 -0.94 17.82 11.00
C PRO A 96 -0.24 17.10 12.16
N ASP A 97 0.86 17.67 12.66
CA ASP A 97 1.63 17.08 13.77
C ASP A 97 0.76 16.79 15.01
N HIS A 98 -0.18 17.68 15.31
CA HIS A 98 -1.09 17.50 16.44
C HIS A 98 -1.98 16.27 16.31
N VAL A 99 -2.28 15.79 15.09
CA VAL A 99 -3.02 14.54 14.86
C VAL A 99 -2.13 13.33 15.06
N VAL A 100 -0.90 13.37 14.54
CA VAL A 100 0.07 12.26 14.65
C VAL A 100 0.47 12.03 16.11
N HIS A 101 0.72 13.12 16.83
CA HIS A 101 1.12 13.12 18.23
C HIS A 101 -0.06 13.16 19.20
N TRP A 102 -1.31 13.15 18.70
CA TRP A 102 -2.47 13.20 19.57
C TRP A 102 -2.50 12.00 20.53
N ARG A 103 -2.70 12.29 21.81
CA ARG A 103 -2.94 11.32 22.89
C ARG A 103 -4.08 11.86 23.76
N PRO A 104 -4.87 10.98 24.40
CA PRO A 104 -5.85 11.43 25.39
C PRO A 104 -5.13 12.12 26.54
N GLY A 105 -5.67 13.24 27.01
CA GLY A 105 -5.16 13.99 28.15
C GLY A 105 -6.29 14.75 28.84
N GLY A 106 -6.13 15.03 30.13
CA GLY A 106 -7.02 15.86 30.96
C GLY A 106 -8.52 15.75 30.64
N ASP A 107 -9.19 16.91 30.59
CA ASP A 107 -10.61 17.06 30.24
C ASP A 107 -10.87 17.04 28.72
N GLY A 108 -9.91 16.58 27.93
CA GLY A 108 -10.00 16.56 26.47
C GLY A 108 -10.70 15.33 25.90
N PRO A 109 -10.73 15.22 24.55
CA PRO A 109 -11.25 14.02 23.90
C PRO A 109 -10.55 12.75 24.39
N VAL A 110 -11.31 11.68 24.58
CA VAL A 110 -10.78 10.38 25.05
C VAL A 110 -10.49 9.40 23.92
N THR A 111 -10.91 9.73 22.69
CA THR A 111 -10.60 8.95 21.47
C THR A 111 -10.15 9.87 20.34
N LEU A 112 -9.35 9.32 19.40
CA LEU A 112 -8.88 10.02 18.22
C LEU A 112 -10.07 10.50 17.38
N ARG A 113 -11.12 9.68 17.27
CA ARG A 113 -12.35 10.09 16.61
C ARG A 113 -12.94 11.35 17.23
N ALA A 114 -13.16 11.34 18.55
CA ALA A 114 -13.71 12.50 19.27
C ALA A 114 -12.79 13.73 19.13
N TYR A 115 -11.47 13.53 19.07
CA TYR A 115 -10.55 14.62 18.79
C TYR A 115 -10.69 15.17 17.37
N LEU A 116 -10.76 14.29 16.37
CA LEU A 116 -10.91 14.68 14.97
C LEU A 116 -12.25 15.37 14.69
N GLU A 117 -13.28 15.14 15.52
CA GLU A 117 -14.55 15.87 15.47
C GLU A 117 -14.40 17.34 15.94
N THR A 118 -13.32 17.68 16.64
CA THR A 118 -13.05 19.05 17.14
C THR A 118 -12.08 19.85 16.26
N VAL A 119 -11.40 19.21 15.32
CA VAL A 119 -10.44 19.88 14.44
C VAL A 119 -11.06 20.12 13.07
N GLU A 120 -10.63 21.20 12.40
CA GLU A 120 -11.03 21.47 11.03
C GLU A 120 -10.38 20.46 10.09
N LEU A 121 -11.19 19.68 9.37
CA LEU A 121 -10.72 18.66 8.44
C LEU A 121 -10.61 19.26 7.03
N PRO A 122 -9.46 19.11 6.35
CA PRO A 122 -9.30 19.60 4.99
C PRO A 122 -10.12 18.78 3.99
N ASP A 123 -10.31 19.34 2.79
CA ASP A 123 -10.94 18.62 1.68
C ASP A 123 -10.32 17.23 1.48
N ARG A 124 -11.18 16.23 1.24
CA ARG A 124 -10.84 14.79 1.07
C ARG A 124 -10.42 14.07 2.36
N VAL A 125 -10.50 14.72 3.51
CA VAL A 125 -10.41 14.11 4.85
C VAL A 125 -11.77 14.20 5.52
N SER A 126 -12.42 13.06 5.78
CA SER A 126 -13.72 13.03 6.44
C SER A 126 -13.82 11.83 7.38
N LEU A 127 -14.49 12.05 8.51
CA LEU A 127 -14.89 11.02 9.46
C LEU A 127 -16.11 10.22 8.99
N ASP A 128 -16.80 10.71 7.96
CA ASP A 128 -17.95 10.01 7.37
C ASP A 128 -17.46 8.79 6.59
N PRO A 129 -17.84 7.58 7.02
CA PRO A 129 -17.48 6.39 6.29
C PRO A 129 -18.29 6.28 4.99
N ASP A 130 -17.73 5.53 4.03
CA ASP A 130 -18.47 5.14 2.84
C ASP A 130 -19.68 4.24 3.19
N LYS A 131 -20.49 3.90 2.17
CA LYS A 131 -21.67 3.02 2.31
C LYS A 131 -21.34 1.63 2.89
N LYS A 132 -20.06 1.25 2.97
CA LYS A 132 -19.56 -0.01 3.52
C LYS A 132 -18.86 0.18 4.88
N GLY A 133 -18.99 1.36 5.50
CA GLY A 133 -18.38 1.66 6.79
C GLY A 133 -16.88 1.96 6.72
N ARG A 134 -16.30 2.23 5.55
CA ARG A 134 -14.86 2.44 5.38
C ARG A 134 -14.51 3.91 5.34
N LEU A 135 -13.45 4.29 6.05
CA LEU A 135 -12.92 5.65 6.02
C LEU A 135 -12.46 6.03 4.60
N GLY A 136 -12.73 7.28 4.22
CA GLY A 136 -12.11 7.89 3.05
C GLY A 136 -10.59 7.89 3.15
N LEU A 137 -9.91 7.97 2.01
CA LEU A 137 -8.45 7.79 1.94
C LEU A 137 -7.67 8.78 2.79
N GLY A 138 -8.07 10.06 2.77
CA GLY A 138 -7.39 11.10 3.56
C GLY A 138 -7.44 10.77 5.04
N MET A 139 -8.62 10.40 5.54
CA MET A 139 -8.78 9.98 6.93
C MET A 139 -8.04 8.69 7.24
N ALA A 140 -8.07 7.69 6.34
CA ALA A 140 -7.31 6.46 6.51
C ALA A 140 -5.79 6.71 6.57
N ALA A 141 -5.27 7.67 5.82
CA ALA A 141 -3.87 8.08 5.85
C ALA A 141 -3.51 8.76 7.19
N TRP A 142 -4.38 9.65 7.69
CA TRP A 142 -4.21 10.30 8.99
C TRP A 142 -4.18 9.28 10.13
N VAL A 143 -5.16 8.37 10.14
CA VAL A 143 -5.25 7.32 11.16
C VAL A 143 -4.09 6.33 11.04
N LYS A 144 -3.61 6.03 9.83
CA LYS A 144 -2.40 5.22 9.63
C LYS A 144 -1.16 5.89 10.23
N ALA A 145 -0.92 7.17 9.94
CA ALA A 145 0.24 7.89 10.46
C ALA A 145 0.23 7.97 12.00
N TRP A 146 -0.93 8.32 12.58
CA TRP A 146 -1.13 8.31 14.03
C TRP A 146 -0.87 6.92 14.65
N ALA A 147 -1.44 5.86 14.06
CA ALA A 147 -1.24 4.50 14.55
C ALA A 147 0.22 4.06 14.44
N GLN A 148 0.92 4.42 13.36
CA GLN A 148 2.35 4.15 13.21
C GLN A 148 3.20 4.92 14.23
N GLY A 149 2.84 6.16 14.54
CA GLY A 149 3.48 6.96 15.59
C GLY A 149 3.25 6.45 17.02
N LEU A 150 2.38 5.46 17.22
CA LEU A 150 2.22 4.74 18.50
C LEU A 150 3.09 3.48 18.60
N ARG A 151 3.75 3.08 17.50
CA ARG A 151 4.58 1.87 17.48
C ARG A 151 5.86 2.11 18.27
N GLY A 152 6.06 1.36 19.35
CA GLY A 152 7.25 1.46 20.19
C GLY A 152 7.16 2.59 21.24
N GLU A 153 6.11 3.39 21.22
CA GLU A 153 5.82 4.40 22.24
C GLU A 153 5.24 3.77 23.51
N THR A 154 5.42 4.45 24.63
CA THR A 154 4.83 4.10 25.92
C THR A 154 3.67 5.04 26.27
N THR A 155 2.67 4.46 26.94
CA THR A 155 1.60 5.21 27.59
C THR A 155 2.18 6.12 28.68
N PRO A 156 1.43 7.15 29.12
CA PRO A 156 1.82 7.98 30.27
C PRO A 156 2.11 7.20 31.56
N TYR A 157 1.63 5.95 31.65
CA TYR A 157 1.86 5.04 32.78
C TYR A 157 3.05 4.09 32.58
N GLY A 158 3.84 4.27 31.52
CA GLY A 158 5.07 3.51 31.27
C GLY A 158 4.87 2.16 30.56
N HIS A 159 3.64 1.78 30.21
CA HIS A 159 3.37 0.55 29.46
C HIS A 159 3.39 0.79 27.94
N PRO A 160 3.93 -0.11 27.10
CA PRO A 160 3.91 0.07 25.66
C PRO A 160 2.48 0.09 25.11
N TYR A 161 2.23 0.89 24.07
CA TYR A 161 0.96 0.83 23.36
C TYR A 161 0.77 -0.56 22.73
N THR A 162 -0.33 -1.22 23.08
CA THR A 162 -0.73 -2.49 22.46
C THR A 162 -1.67 -2.24 21.29
N GLN A 163 -1.75 -3.18 20.33
CA GLN A 163 -2.73 -3.07 19.23
C GLN A 163 -4.16 -2.88 19.74
N GLY A 164 -4.50 -3.51 20.88
CA GLY A 164 -5.81 -3.35 21.52
C GLY A 164 -6.02 -1.93 22.04
N ALA A 165 -5.02 -1.36 22.71
CA ALA A 165 -5.06 0.03 23.17
C ALA A 165 -5.25 1.01 21.99
N VAL A 166 -4.53 0.80 20.88
CA VAL A 166 -4.68 1.64 19.68
C VAL A 166 -6.08 1.54 19.08
N VAL A 167 -6.70 0.35 19.06
CA VAL A 167 -8.09 0.19 18.60
C VAL A 167 -9.05 0.98 19.49
N THR A 168 -8.94 0.83 20.81
CA THR A 168 -9.79 1.55 21.77
C THR A 168 -9.63 3.06 21.62
N LEU A 169 -8.38 3.54 21.57
CA LEU A 169 -8.09 4.96 21.40
C LEU A 169 -8.54 5.50 20.05
N SER A 170 -8.64 4.66 19.01
CA SER A 170 -9.09 5.12 17.70
C SER A 170 -10.55 5.55 17.68
N GLY A 171 -11.39 5.10 18.62
CA GLY A 171 -12.82 5.40 18.62
C GLY A 171 -13.55 4.79 17.42
N ASN A 172 -13.28 3.51 17.12
CA ASN A 172 -13.83 2.73 16.00
C ASN A 172 -13.35 3.15 14.60
N LEU A 173 -12.25 3.90 14.49
CA LEU A 173 -11.68 4.26 13.18
C LEU A 173 -10.91 3.09 12.54
N ILE A 174 -10.34 2.19 13.35
CA ILE A 174 -9.58 1.03 12.86
C ILE A 174 -9.79 -0.19 13.74
N ILE A 175 -9.55 -1.36 13.15
CA ILE A 175 -9.58 -2.66 13.84
C ILE A 175 -8.17 -3.19 14.11
N LYS A 176 -8.07 -4.17 15.01
CA LYS A 176 -6.78 -4.73 15.47
C LYS A 176 -5.91 -5.25 14.31
N SER A 177 -6.50 -5.92 13.33
CA SER A 177 -5.78 -6.42 12.15
C SER A 177 -5.19 -5.29 11.30
N THR A 178 -5.87 -4.14 11.24
CA THR A 178 -5.38 -2.94 10.55
C THR A 178 -4.19 -2.31 11.29
N VAL A 179 -4.24 -2.21 12.62
CA VAL A 179 -3.08 -1.74 13.42
C VAL A 179 -1.86 -2.64 13.20
N GLY A 180 -2.05 -3.96 13.32
CA GLY A 180 -0.97 -4.92 13.10
C GLY A 180 -0.42 -4.92 11.67
N ARG A 181 -1.23 -4.54 10.68
CA ARG A 181 -0.76 -4.29 9.31
C ARG A 181 0.07 -3.01 9.23
N TYR A 182 -0.43 -1.88 9.76
CA TYR A 182 0.29 -0.60 9.72
C TYR A 182 1.66 -0.65 10.42
N TRP A 183 1.77 -1.36 11.54
CA TRP A 183 3.03 -1.53 12.24
C TRP A 183 4.03 -2.42 11.50
N ARG A 184 3.55 -3.43 10.76
CA ARG A 184 4.39 -4.23 9.86
C ARG A 184 4.84 -3.42 8.65
N GLU A 185 3.95 -2.61 8.08
CA GLU A 185 4.27 -1.70 6.98
C GLU A 185 5.25 -0.58 7.37
N ALA A 186 5.36 -0.25 8.65
CA ALA A 186 6.33 0.73 9.16
C ALA A 186 7.73 0.15 9.37
N ALA A 187 7.93 -1.17 9.18
CA ALA A 187 9.28 -1.74 9.20
C ALA A 187 9.97 -1.45 7.86
N PRO A 188 11.29 -1.15 7.84
CA PRO A 188 12.02 -1.03 6.58
C PRO A 188 11.89 -2.33 5.79
N LEU A 189 11.45 -2.21 4.54
CA LEU A 189 11.36 -3.32 3.59
C LEU A 189 12.43 -3.15 2.52
N PRO A 190 12.94 -4.25 1.94
CA PRO A 190 13.92 -4.16 0.86
C PRO A 190 13.31 -3.43 -0.34
N GLU A 191 13.98 -2.38 -0.80
CA GLU A 191 13.60 -1.68 -2.02
C GLU A 191 13.88 -2.57 -3.24
N PRO A 192 12.96 -2.64 -4.21
CA PRO A 192 13.23 -3.37 -5.45
C PRO A 192 14.33 -2.68 -6.24
N PRO A 193 15.23 -3.44 -6.88
CA PRO A 193 16.14 -2.90 -7.89
C PRO A 193 15.37 -2.19 -9.03
N ASP A 194 16.01 -1.21 -9.67
CA ASP A 194 15.39 -0.43 -10.75
C ASP A 194 14.82 -1.30 -11.87
N HIS A 195 15.51 -2.37 -12.25
CA HIS A 195 15.06 -3.27 -13.30
C HIS A 195 13.76 -4.01 -12.96
N VAL A 196 13.46 -4.22 -11.67
CA VAL A 196 12.19 -4.79 -11.20
C VAL A 196 11.09 -3.73 -11.20
N ALA A 197 11.37 -2.53 -10.68
CA ALA A 197 10.40 -1.44 -10.64
C ALA A 197 9.98 -0.99 -12.05
N HIS A 198 10.93 -0.97 -12.98
CA HIS A 198 10.74 -0.58 -14.37
C HIS A 198 10.51 -1.77 -15.31
N TRP A 199 10.36 -2.99 -14.79
CA TRP A 199 10.12 -4.16 -15.63
C TRP A 199 8.81 -4.01 -16.43
N ARG A 200 8.88 -4.23 -17.73
CA ARG A 200 7.74 -4.26 -18.66
C ARG A 200 7.85 -5.50 -19.54
N PRO A 201 6.72 -6.09 -19.98
CA PRO A 201 6.75 -7.12 -21.01
C PRO A 201 7.35 -6.57 -22.32
N GLY A 202 7.92 -7.47 -23.14
CA GLY A 202 8.30 -7.15 -24.53
C GLY A 202 7.07 -6.87 -25.42
N GLU A 203 7.30 -6.54 -26.70
CA GLU A 203 6.25 -6.24 -27.69
C GLU A 203 5.18 -7.38 -27.79
N ASP A 204 5.56 -8.63 -27.54
CA ASP A 204 4.67 -9.80 -27.46
C ASP A 204 4.20 -10.11 -26.02
N GLY A 205 3.78 -9.09 -25.28
CA GLY A 205 3.12 -9.26 -23.97
C GLY A 205 1.93 -10.22 -24.05
N PRO A 206 1.43 -10.76 -22.92
CA PRO A 206 0.42 -11.81 -22.92
C PRO A 206 -0.76 -11.41 -23.82
N ALA A 207 -1.11 -12.29 -24.76
CA ALA A 207 -2.09 -12.10 -25.83
C ALA A 207 -3.51 -11.68 -25.36
N THR A 208 -3.73 -11.52 -24.05
CA THR A 208 -4.97 -11.08 -23.41
C THR A 208 -5.14 -9.56 -23.34
N LEU A 209 -4.16 -8.75 -23.80
CA LEU A 209 -4.37 -7.30 -23.99
C LEU A 209 -5.20 -6.97 -25.25
N GLN A 210 -5.47 -7.96 -26.10
CA GLN A 210 -6.39 -7.85 -27.23
C GLN A 210 -7.79 -8.37 -26.87
N GLY A 211 -8.76 -7.46 -26.78
CA GLY A 211 -10.21 -7.76 -26.77
C GLY A 211 -10.93 -7.15 -25.56
N SER A 212 -11.97 -6.33 -25.70
CA SER A 212 -13.00 -6.28 -26.75
C SER A 212 -13.50 -4.84 -27.02
N PRO A 213 -14.11 -4.60 -28.20
CA PRO A 213 -14.72 -3.33 -28.63
C PRO A 213 -15.89 -2.84 -27.76
#